data_AF-A0A0H2MVU3-F1
#
_entry.id   AF-A0A0H2MVU3-F1
#
_cell.length_a   1.000
_cell.length_b   1.000
_cell.length_c   1.000
_cell.angle_alpha   90.00
_cell.angle_beta   90.00
_cell.angle_gamma   90.00
#
_symmetry.space_group_name_H-M   'P 1'
#
loop_
_entity.id
_entity.type
_entity.pdbx_description
1 polymer ?
#
loop_
_entity_poly.entity_id
_entity_poly.type
_entity_poly.pdbx_seq_one_letter_code
_entity_poly.pdbx_strand_id
1 'polypeptide(L)'
;MDAAGPGISEKSAKGGVFQQLISLAGNVDIPLKSQPDVPKEARYVASVELDDLDIQRFSRVLIIENGELMVRWRDVVLSLPEEWQSAVLVYRGHGKNQKDLPTLIECFDNNDVEVGFFYDYDPAGLDMVEQLSNEKHYWIVPVQNLELFRSINKLDEFLKQLELLDRLKNRAVSASIREHLTFIEANTLAITQEHLIRNQCSLVIERLM
;
A
#
# COMPACT_ATOMS: atom_id res chain seq x y z
N MET A 1 -58.46 -5.19 -18.36
CA MET A 1 -58.66 -3.90 -17.69
C MET A 1 -58.28 -4.08 -16.23
N ASP A 2 -57.05 -3.67 -15.94
CA ASP A 2 -56.49 -3.13 -14.71
C ASP A 2 -57.02 -3.58 -13.35
N ALA A 3 -56.18 -4.37 -12.66
CA ALA A 3 -56.07 -4.36 -11.22
C ALA A 3 -54.59 -4.12 -10.86
N ALA A 4 -54.24 -2.86 -10.61
CA ALA A 4 -52.95 -2.47 -10.06
C ALA A 4 -52.91 -2.84 -8.58
N GLY A 5 -52.13 -3.88 -8.24
CA GLY A 5 -51.71 -4.17 -6.86
C GLY A 5 -50.44 -3.38 -6.54
N PRO A 6 -50.27 -2.85 -5.31
CA PRO A 6 -49.16 -1.99 -4.96
C PRO A 6 -47.87 -2.82 -4.95
N GLY A 7 -47.06 -2.64 -5.99
CA GLY A 7 -45.72 -3.17 -6.09
C GLY A 7 -44.87 -2.63 -4.95
N ILE A 8 -44.60 -3.52 -4.00
CA ILE A 8 -43.56 -3.54 -2.98
C ILE A 8 -42.59 -2.37 -3.16
N SER A 9 -42.70 -1.40 -2.24
CA SER A 9 -41.67 -0.40 -1.99
C SER A 9 -40.33 -1.10 -1.89
N GLU A 10 -39.48 -0.90 -2.90
CA GLU A 10 -38.03 -1.07 -2.75
C GLU A 10 -37.64 -0.27 -1.52
N LYS A 11 -37.39 -0.97 -0.41
CA LYS A 11 -36.69 -0.40 0.72
C LYS A 11 -35.34 0.04 0.16
N SER A 12 -35.25 1.34 -0.12
CA SER A 12 -34.02 2.00 -0.51
C SER A 12 -32.96 1.62 0.52
N ALA A 13 -32.04 0.74 0.12
CA ALA A 13 -30.85 0.42 0.88
C ALA A 13 -30.02 1.70 0.96
N LYS A 14 -30.27 2.48 2.02
CA LYS A 14 -29.45 3.63 2.40
C LYS A 14 -28.15 3.08 2.98
N GLY A 15 -27.21 2.76 2.10
CA GLY A 15 -25.88 2.22 2.42
C GLY A 15 -25.49 1.17 1.40
N GLY A 16 -24.36 1.36 0.71
CA GLY A 16 -23.92 0.45 -0.35
C GLY A 16 -23.80 -0.99 0.17
N VAL A 17 -24.43 -1.93 -0.52
CA VAL A 17 -24.54 -3.36 -0.16
C VAL A 17 -23.23 -4.15 -0.38
N PHE A 18 -22.11 -3.46 -0.58
CA PHE A 18 -20.78 -4.05 -0.54
C PHE A 18 -20.02 -3.39 0.61
N GLN A 19 -19.90 -4.12 1.72
CA GLN A 19 -18.83 -3.86 2.67
C GLN A 19 -17.50 -4.00 1.94
N GLN A 20 -16.56 -3.11 2.24
CA GLN A 20 -15.33 -2.99 1.46
C GLN A 20 -14.35 -4.09 1.86
N LEU A 21 -13.90 -4.87 0.88
CA LEU A 21 -12.97 -5.96 1.12
C LEU A 21 -11.52 -5.49 1.04
N ILE A 22 -10.74 -5.87 2.03
CA ILE A 22 -9.29 -5.67 2.11
C ILE A 22 -8.62 -6.85 1.43
N SER A 23 -7.75 -6.56 0.46
CA SER A 23 -7.00 -7.58 -0.25
C SER A 23 -5.66 -7.84 0.42
N LEU A 24 -5.40 -9.11 0.76
CA LEU A 24 -4.29 -9.55 1.58
C LEU A 24 -3.60 -10.79 0.99
N ALA A 25 -2.29 -10.85 1.17
CA ALA A 25 -1.45 -12.00 0.80
C ALA A 25 -0.13 -11.92 1.58
N GLY A 26 0.56 -13.04 1.74
CA GLY A 26 1.86 -13.03 2.42
C GLY A 26 2.45 -14.42 2.54
N ASN A 27 3.71 -14.48 2.95
CA ASN A 27 4.41 -15.75 3.21
C ASN A 27 4.25 -16.20 4.68
N VAL A 28 3.12 -15.82 5.29
CA VAL A 28 2.72 -16.13 6.66
C VAL A 28 1.23 -16.44 6.67
N ASP A 29 0.76 -17.12 7.71
CA ASP A 29 -0.66 -17.35 7.89
C ASP A 29 -1.34 -16.01 8.22
N ILE A 30 -2.43 -15.67 7.51
CA ILE A 30 -3.15 -14.42 7.71
C ILE A 30 -4.27 -14.65 8.74
N PRO A 31 -4.17 -14.06 9.94
CA PRO A 31 -5.10 -14.34 11.04
C PRO A 31 -6.54 -13.87 10.79
N LEU A 32 -7.51 -14.76 11.00
CA LEU A 32 -8.94 -14.47 10.89
C LEU A 32 -9.67 -14.85 12.19
N LYS A 33 -10.72 -14.10 12.58
CA LYS A 33 -11.39 -14.27 13.89
C LYS A 33 -12.28 -15.52 13.97
N SER A 34 -13.09 -15.75 12.94
CA SER A 34 -14.21 -16.71 12.99
C SER A 34 -14.10 -17.84 11.95
N GLN A 35 -12.94 -17.97 11.31
CA GLN A 35 -12.65 -18.94 10.26
C GLN A 35 -11.16 -19.31 10.30
N PRO A 36 -10.76 -20.44 9.68
CA PRO A 36 -9.36 -20.78 9.56
C PRO A 36 -8.57 -19.64 8.90
N ASP A 37 -7.35 -19.40 9.39
CA ASP A 37 -6.43 -18.43 8.79
C ASP A 37 -6.23 -18.72 7.30
N VAL A 38 -5.90 -17.68 6.53
CA VAL A 38 -5.42 -17.91 5.16
C VAL A 38 -4.03 -18.54 5.27
N PRO A 39 -3.81 -19.76 4.76
CA PRO A 39 -2.53 -20.44 4.94
C PRO A 39 -1.44 -19.72 4.13
N LYS A 40 -0.20 -19.67 4.64
CA LYS A 40 0.96 -19.10 3.95
C LYS A 40 1.24 -19.75 2.58
N GLU A 41 0.83 -21.00 2.38
CA GLU A 41 0.96 -21.70 1.10
C GLU A 41 -0.09 -21.25 0.06
N ALA A 42 -1.05 -20.40 0.44
CA ALA A 42 -2.12 -19.92 -0.44
C ALA A 42 -1.55 -19.34 -1.73
N ARG A 43 -2.12 -19.74 -2.87
CA ARG A 43 -1.73 -19.23 -4.20
C ARG A 43 -2.70 -18.17 -4.73
N TYR A 44 -3.54 -17.64 -3.85
CA TYR A 44 -4.54 -16.64 -4.16
C TYR A 44 -4.34 -15.40 -3.26
N VAL A 45 -4.94 -14.29 -3.66
CA VAL A 45 -5.11 -13.11 -2.82
C VAL A 45 -6.43 -13.27 -2.08
N ALA A 46 -6.40 -13.16 -0.75
CA ALA A 46 -7.61 -13.17 0.05
C ALA A 46 -8.25 -11.79 0.03
N SER A 47 -9.57 -11.72 -0.05
CA SER A 47 -10.32 -10.47 0.08
C SER A 47 -11.33 -10.65 1.20
N VAL A 48 -11.16 -9.92 2.31
CA VAL A 48 -11.92 -10.09 3.55
C VAL A 48 -12.39 -8.75 4.09
N GLU A 49 -13.45 -8.75 4.89
CA GLU A 49 -13.91 -7.55 5.60
C GLU A 49 -12.93 -7.22 6.74
N LEU A 50 -12.82 -5.93 7.10
CA LEU A 50 -11.98 -5.49 8.23
C LEU A 50 -12.34 -6.21 9.53
N ASP A 51 -13.64 -6.39 9.76
CA ASP A 51 -14.15 -7.00 10.99
C ASP A 51 -13.79 -8.49 11.11
N ASP A 52 -13.47 -9.16 10.00
CA ASP A 52 -13.05 -10.58 9.98
C ASP A 52 -11.58 -10.78 10.35
N LEU A 53 -10.76 -9.72 10.29
CA LEU A 53 -9.33 -9.78 10.60
C LEU A 53 -9.09 -9.88 12.09
N ASP A 54 -8.24 -10.83 12.49
CA ASP A 54 -7.74 -10.93 13.86
C ASP A 54 -6.45 -10.10 14.01
N ILE A 55 -6.62 -8.77 14.01
CA ILE A 55 -5.53 -7.78 14.00
C ILE A 55 -4.51 -8.00 15.13
N GLN A 56 -4.94 -8.49 16.30
CA GLN A 56 -4.08 -8.75 17.46
C GLN A 56 -3.01 -9.81 17.21
N ARG A 57 -3.21 -10.67 16.21
CA ARG A 57 -2.27 -11.74 15.84
C ARG A 57 -1.32 -11.32 14.72
N PHE A 58 -1.50 -10.15 14.12
CA PHE A 58 -0.57 -9.62 13.13
C PHE A 58 0.69 -9.12 13.84
N SER A 59 1.85 -9.39 13.26
CA SER A 59 3.11 -8.80 13.74
C SER A 59 3.57 -7.65 12.85
N ARG A 60 3.36 -7.77 11.54
CA ARG A 60 3.86 -6.81 10.55
C ARG A 60 2.99 -6.80 9.31
N VAL A 61 2.74 -5.60 8.77
CA VAL A 61 1.99 -5.39 7.54
C VAL A 61 2.72 -4.43 6.62
N LEU A 62 2.74 -4.74 5.32
CA LEU A 62 3.30 -3.87 4.30
C LEU A 62 2.19 -3.40 3.36
N ILE A 63 1.88 -2.11 3.38
CA ILE A 63 0.90 -1.51 2.49
C ILE A 63 1.53 -1.31 1.12
N ILE A 64 0.89 -1.86 0.08
CA ILE A 64 1.31 -1.71 -1.32
C ILE A 64 0.26 -0.98 -2.14
N GLU A 65 0.73 -0.20 -3.11
CA GLU A 65 -0.15 0.55 -4.00
C GLU A 65 -0.60 -0.23 -5.22
N ASN A 66 0.25 -1.12 -5.71
CA ASN A 66 0.05 -1.69 -7.03
C ASN A 66 -0.71 -3.03 -6.98
N GLY A 67 -1.90 -3.07 -7.60
CA GLY A 67 -2.73 -4.27 -7.66
C GLY A 67 -2.12 -5.41 -8.50
N GLU A 68 -1.31 -5.09 -9.53
CA GLU A 68 -0.58 -6.10 -10.30
C GLU A 68 0.47 -6.79 -9.44
N LEU A 69 1.18 -6.03 -8.60
CA LEU A 69 2.11 -6.60 -7.63
C LEU A 69 1.42 -7.42 -6.55
N MET A 70 0.19 -7.08 -6.19
CA MET A 70 -0.59 -7.90 -5.26
C MET A 70 -0.85 -9.31 -5.80
N VAL A 71 -1.14 -9.42 -7.10
CA VAL A 71 -1.31 -10.74 -7.76
C VAL A 71 0.03 -11.49 -7.82
N ARG A 72 1.14 -10.77 -7.91
CA ARG A 72 2.52 -11.29 -7.91
C ARG A 72 3.21 -11.15 -6.56
N TRP A 73 2.46 -11.21 -5.45
CA TRP A 73 2.98 -10.90 -4.12
C TRP A 73 4.24 -11.68 -3.71
N ARG A 74 4.44 -12.90 -4.23
CA ARG A 74 5.65 -13.69 -3.95
C ARG A 74 6.92 -13.01 -4.44
N ASP A 75 6.87 -12.39 -5.61
CA ASP A 75 8.01 -11.65 -6.18
C ASP A 75 8.33 -10.42 -5.33
N VAL A 76 7.28 -9.78 -4.79
CA VAL A 76 7.43 -8.67 -3.84
C VAL A 76 8.11 -9.18 -2.57
N VAL A 77 7.55 -10.19 -1.90
CA VAL A 77 8.09 -10.75 -0.64
C VAL A 77 9.55 -11.16 -0.78
N LEU A 78 9.92 -11.86 -1.86
CA LEU A 78 11.31 -12.30 -2.08
C LEU A 78 12.29 -11.14 -2.33
N SER A 79 11.79 -9.97 -2.72
CA SER A 79 12.60 -8.77 -2.94
C SER A 79 12.73 -7.91 -1.68
N LEU A 80 11.91 -8.15 -0.66
CA LEU A 80 11.95 -7.40 0.59
C LEU A 80 13.20 -7.74 1.43
N PRO A 81 13.67 -6.80 2.26
CA PRO A 81 14.61 -7.09 3.35
C PRO A 81 14.13 -8.29 4.17
N GLU A 82 15.06 -9.11 4.66
CA GLU A 82 14.76 -10.40 5.34
C GLU A 82 13.70 -10.25 6.44
N GLU A 83 13.83 -9.22 7.27
CA GLU A 83 12.86 -8.95 8.33
C GLU A 83 11.46 -8.62 7.81
N TRP A 84 11.30 -8.02 6.62
CA TRP A 84 9.98 -7.72 6.03
C TRP A 84 9.37 -8.87 5.22
N GLN A 85 10.08 -9.99 5.01
CA GLN A 85 9.53 -11.11 4.25
C GLN A 85 8.38 -11.85 4.97
N SER A 86 8.26 -11.64 6.28
CA SER A 86 7.15 -12.16 7.08
C SER A 86 5.96 -11.19 7.19
N ALA A 87 5.99 -10.05 6.49
CA ALA A 87 4.88 -9.10 6.50
C ALA A 87 3.68 -9.65 5.72
N VAL A 88 2.47 -9.35 6.20
CA VAL A 88 1.27 -9.48 5.38
C VAL A 88 1.19 -8.28 4.45
N LEU A 89 1.18 -8.53 3.15
CA LEU A 89 0.94 -7.49 2.16
C LEU A 89 -0.52 -7.09 2.19
N VAL A 90 -0.76 -5.78 2.26
CA VAL A 90 -2.08 -5.18 2.22
C VAL A 90 -2.15 -4.28 0.99
N TYR A 91 -3.05 -4.60 0.06
CA TYR A 91 -3.28 -3.72 -1.06
C TYR A 91 -4.19 -2.57 -0.65
N ARG A 92 -3.72 -1.33 -0.84
CA ARG A 92 -4.45 -0.11 -0.47
C ARG A 92 -5.81 0.06 -1.15
N GLY A 93 -6.02 -0.61 -2.29
CA GLY A 93 -7.23 -0.47 -3.10
C GLY A 93 -7.27 0.76 -4.02
N HIS A 94 -8.37 0.90 -4.75
CA HIS A 94 -8.68 2.08 -5.54
C HIS A 94 -10.08 2.61 -5.19
N GLY A 95 -10.29 3.92 -5.34
CA GLY A 95 -11.61 4.53 -5.15
C GLY A 95 -12.06 4.54 -3.69
N LYS A 96 -13.12 3.78 -3.35
CA LYS A 96 -13.67 3.77 -1.99
C LYS A 96 -12.74 3.11 -0.96
N ASN A 97 -12.05 2.03 -1.34
CA ASN A 97 -11.13 1.28 -0.44
C ASN A 97 -9.99 2.16 0.10
N GLN A 98 -9.59 3.17 -0.68
CA GLN A 98 -8.58 4.14 -0.26
C GLN A 98 -9.02 5.00 0.93
N LYS A 99 -10.33 5.21 1.13
CA LYS A 99 -10.86 6.06 2.22
C LYS A 99 -10.78 5.37 3.58
N ASP A 100 -10.78 4.05 3.60
CA ASP A 100 -10.79 3.25 4.83
C ASP A 100 -9.38 2.81 5.23
N LEU A 101 -8.37 3.06 4.38
CA LEU A 101 -6.97 2.76 4.67
C LEU A 101 -6.46 3.45 5.96
N PRO A 102 -6.76 4.73 6.24
CA PRO A 102 -6.37 5.34 7.52
C PRO A 102 -6.95 4.62 8.74
N THR A 103 -8.21 4.19 8.66
CA THR A 103 -8.86 3.41 9.73
C THR A 103 -8.17 2.07 9.94
N LEU A 104 -7.81 1.38 8.85
CA LEU A 104 -7.06 0.12 8.91
C LEU A 104 -5.67 0.31 9.54
N ILE A 105 -4.95 1.36 9.15
CA ILE A 105 -3.65 1.72 9.74
C ILE A 105 -3.79 2.02 11.23
N GLU A 106 -4.82 2.77 11.63
CA GLU A 106 -5.12 3.04 13.03
C GLU A 106 -5.44 1.76 13.82
N CYS A 107 -6.13 0.79 13.22
CA CYS A 107 -6.34 -0.52 13.83
C CYS A 107 -5.01 -1.24 14.08
N PHE A 108 -4.07 -1.21 13.13
CA PHE A 108 -2.74 -1.80 13.30
C PHE A 108 -1.92 -1.08 14.39
N ASP A 109 -1.92 0.25 14.39
CA ASP A 109 -1.21 1.08 15.37
C ASP A 109 -1.70 0.83 16.80
N ASN A 110 -3.00 0.58 16.98
CA ASN A 110 -3.60 0.28 18.29
C ASN A 110 -3.33 -1.15 18.79
N ASN A 111 -2.68 -2.00 18.00
CA ASN A 111 -2.40 -3.41 18.33
C ASN A 111 -0.91 -3.76 18.21
N ASP A 112 -0.01 -2.77 18.32
CA ASP A 112 1.46 -2.95 18.26
C ASP A 112 1.95 -3.68 17.00
N VAL A 113 1.21 -3.56 15.89
CA VAL A 113 1.58 -4.13 14.60
C VAL A 113 2.55 -3.19 13.89
N GLU A 114 3.67 -3.70 13.39
CA GLU A 114 4.58 -2.87 12.59
C GLU A 114 3.99 -2.59 11.21
N VAL A 115 3.76 -1.32 10.92
CA VAL A 115 3.22 -0.87 9.62
C VAL A 115 4.33 -0.33 8.75
N GLY A 116 4.45 -0.86 7.54
CA GLY A 116 5.37 -0.39 6.53
C GLY A 116 4.65 0.03 5.25
N PHE A 117 5.28 0.89 4.47
CA PHE A 117 4.82 1.27 3.15
C PHE A 117 5.81 0.85 2.07
N PHE A 118 5.30 0.39 0.94
CA PHE A 118 6.08 0.21 -0.29
C PHE A 118 5.25 0.76 -1.44
N TYR A 119 5.62 1.93 -1.95
CA TYR A 119 4.96 2.64 -3.04
C TYR A 119 5.95 2.97 -4.16
N ASP A 120 5.45 3.55 -5.25
CA ASP A 120 6.30 4.05 -6.34
C ASP A 120 7.36 5.01 -5.78
N TYR A 121 8.58 4.94 -6.33
CA TYR A 121 9.67 5.83 -5.98
C TYR A 121 9.63 7.07 -6.86
N ASP A 122 8.66 7.94 -6.56
CA ASP A 122 8.35 9.18 -7.26
C ASP A 122 7.67 10.20 -6.31
N PRO A 123 7.44 11.46 -6.74
CA PRO A 123 6.82 12.46 -5.85
C PRO A 123 5.45 12.05 -5.28
N ALA A 124 4.61 11.35 -6.04
CA ALA A 124 3.28 10.91 -5.60
C ALA A 124 3.37 9.81 -4.55
N GLY A 125 4.19 8.79 -4.77
CA GLY A 125 4.46 7.74 -3.80
C GLY A 125 4.93 8.30 -2.46
N LEU A 126 5.88 9.24 -2.50
CA LEU A 126 6.39 9.90 -1.30
C LEU A 126 5.33 10.76 -0.59
N ASP A 127 4.49 11.49 -1.34
CA ASP A 127 3.36 12.23 -0.76
C ASP A 127 2.39 11.29 -0.01
N MET A 128 2.12 10.12 -0.59
CA MET A 128 1.22 9.15 0.01
C MET A 128 1.78 8.52 1.27
N VAL A 129 3.08 8.21 1.30
CA VAL A 129 3.74 7.77 2.54
C VAL A 129 3.61 8.86 3.60
N GLU A 130 4.02 10.10 3.29
CA GLU A 130 3.97 11.22 4.24
C GLU A 130 2.55 11.51 4.78
N GLN A 131 1.50 11.34 3.97
CA GLN A 131 0.11 11.57 4.41
C GLN A 131 -0.46 10.47 5.31
N LEU A 132 -0.02 9.23 5.13
CA LEU A 132 -0.58 8.05 5.81
C LEU A 132 0.22 7.62 7.03
N SER A 133 1.45 8.11 7.14
CA SER A 133 2.42 7.58 8.08
C SER A 133 2.66 8.45 9.29
N ASN A 134 3.26 7.86 10.32
CA ASN A 134 3.77 8.54 11.50
C ASN A 134 5.17 8.01 11.87
N GLU A 135 5.77 8.55 12.94
CA GLU A 135 7.12 8.23 13.42
C GLU A 135 7.34 6.74 13.80
N LYS A 136 6.27 5.97 13.99
CA LYS A 136 6.34 4.53 14.28
C LYS A 136 6.45 3.68 13.02
N HIS A 137 6.11 4.24 11.86
CA HIS A 137 6.00 3.51 10.62
C HIS A 137 7.33 3.40 9.88
N TYR A 138 7.37 2.42 9.00
CA TYR A 138 8.53 2.10 8.19
C TYR A 138 8.26 2.36 6.72
N TRP A 139 9.32 2.57 5.96
CA TRP A 139 9.25 2.71 4.52
C TRP A 139 10.27 1.79 3.85
N ILE A 140 9.81 1.05 2.85
CA ILE A 140 10.67 0.23 2.00
C ILE A 140 11.05 1.04 0.77
N VAL A 141 12.32 1.39 0.66
CA VAL A 141 12.87 2.21 -0.42
C VAL A 141 13.98 1.48 -1.17
N PRO A 142 14.20 1.79 -2.45
CA PRO A 142 15.35 1.25 -3.15
C PRO A 142 16.64 1.93 -2.68
N VAL A 143 17.70 1.15 -2.54
CA VAL A 143 19.07 1.68 -2.43
C VAL A 143 19.36 2.52 -3.67
N GLN A 144 19.81 3.76 -3.47
CA GLN A 144 20.07 4.68 -4.56
C GLN A 144 21.10 4.10 -5.54
N ASN A 145 20.68 3.82 -6.77
CA ASN A 145 21.52 3.34 -7.86
C ASN A 145 21.20 4.11 -9.13
N LEU A 146 21.90 5.23 -9.36
CA LEU A 146 21.60 6.14 -10.47
C LEU A 146 21.73 5.50 -11.85
N GLU A 147 22.68 4.58 -12.04
CA GLU A 147 22.86 3.91 -13.32
C GLU A 147 21.64 3.05 -13.66
N LEU A 148 21.21 2.21 -12.70
CA LEU A 148 20.01 1.40 -12.85
C LEU A 148 18.77 2.28 -13.00
N PHE A 149 18.60 3.27 -12.13
CA PHE A 149 17.45 4.17 -12.13
C PHE A 149 17.26 4.87 -13.46
N ARG A 150 18.33 5.37 -14.09
CA ARG A 150 18.25 5.98 -15.43
C ARG A 150 17.72 5.03 -16.50
N SER A 151 17.98 3.73 -16.38
CA SER A 151 17.51 2.73 -17.36
C SER A 151 16.03 2.36 -17.19
N ILE A 152 15.46 2.57 -16.00
CA ILE A 152 14.08 2.18 -15.66
C ILE A 152 13.17 3.38 -15.38
N ASN A 153 13.71 4.60 -15.43
CA ASN A 153 13.00 5.84 -15.16
C ASN A 153 11.88 6.09 -16.17
N LYS A 154 10.73 6.56 -15.69
CA LYS A 154 9.63 7.04 -16.52
C LYS A 154 9.59 8.57 -16.49
N LEU A 155 10.40 9.21 -17.33
CA LEU A 155 10.48 10.68 -17.40
C LEU A 155 9.10 11.33 -17.62
N ASP A 156 8.28 10.76 -18.49
CA ASP A 156 6.93 11.28 -18.76
C ASP A 156 6.03 11.26 -17.50
N GLU A 157 6.17 10.27 -16.63
CA GLU A 157 5.44 10.22 -15.36
C GLU A 157 5.97 11.25 -14.36
N PHE A 158 7.29 11.47 -14.32
CA PHE A 158 7.87 12.53 -13.50
C PHE A 158 7.34 13.91 -13.90
N LEU A 159 7.30 14.21 -15.21
CA LEU A 159 6.86 15.51 -15.73
C LEU A 159 5.40 15.83 -15.40
N LYS A 160 4.53 14.81 -15.29
CA LYS A 160 3.13 14.99 -14.85
C LYS A 160 3.02 15.41 -13.38
N GLN A 161 4.07 15.20 -12.59
CA GLN A 161 4.07 15.41 -11.14
C GLN A 161 4.77 16.71 -10.69
N LEU A 162 5.19 17.57 -11.63
CA LEU A 162 5.92 18.82 -11.30
C LEU A 162 5.14 19.74 -10.35
N GLU A 163 3.83 19.89 -10.53
CA GLU A 163 2.99 20.69 -9.62
C GLU A 163 2.90 20.07 -8.21
N LEU A 164 2.81 18.73 -8.13
CA LEU A 164 2.84 18.04 -6.84
C LEU A 164 4.19 18.22 -6.14
N LEU A 165 5.28 18.05 -6.88
CA LEU A 165 6.63 18.23 -6.37
C LEU A 165 6.83 19.64 -5.78
N ASP A 166 6.40 20.69 -6.50
CA ASP A 166 6.51 22.06 -6.00
C ASP A 166 5.71 22.28 -4.70
N ARG A 167 4.50 21.71 -4.61
CA ARG A 167 3.71 21.74 -3.37
C ARG A 167 4.39 21.01 -2.22
N LEU A 168 4.97 19.83 -2.47
CA LEU A 168 5.66 19.04 -1.45
C LEU A 168 6.90 19.76 -0.90
N LYS A 169 7.66 20.44 -1.75
CA LYS A 169 8.84 21.22 -1.36
C LYS A 169 8.49 22.35 -0.40
N ASN A 170 7.33 22.95 -0.59
CA ASN A 170 6.82 24.05 0.22
C ASN A 170 6.05 23.58 1.47
N ARG A 171 5.83 22.27 1.64
CA ARG A 171 5.18 21.67 2.82
C ARG A 171 6.22 21.34 3.90
N ALA A 172 5.77 21.32 5.16
CA ALA A 172 6.50 20.64 6.21
C ALA A 172 6.36 19.12 5.99
N VAL A 173 7.49 18.46 5.71
CA VAL A 173 7.59 17.01 5.54
C VAL A 173 8.76 16.50 6.38
N SER A 174 8.73 15.22 6.73
CA SER A 174 9.81 14.54 7.46
C SER A 174 11.18 14.69 6.78
N ALA A 175 12.27 14.54 7.56
CA ALA A 175 13.62 14.74 7.04
C ALA A 175 13.99 13.68 6.01
N SER A 176 13.63 12.42 6.28
CA SER A 176 13.81 11.30 5.32
C SER A 176 13.07 11.58 4.01
N ILE A 177 11.78 11.93 4.03
CA ILE A 177 11.02 12.26 2.80
C ILE A 177 11.65 13.43 2.05
N ARG A 178 12.15 14.45 2.75
CA ARG A 178 12.84 15.58 2.12
C ARG A 178 14.12 15.17 1.40
N GLU A 179 14.90 14.25 1.97
CA GLU A 179 16.12 13.71 1.35
C GLU A 179 15.80 12.99 0.04
N HIS A 180 14.84 12.08 0.07
CA HIS A 180 14.42 11.34 -1.13
C HIS A 180 13.77 12.24 -2.19
N LEU A 181 12.93 13.20 -1.81
CA LEU A 181 12.36 14.19 -2.74
C LEU A 181 13.46 15.00 -3.44
N THR A 182 14.48 15.42 -2.69
CA THR A 182 15.63 16.17 -3.24
C THR A 182 16.39 15.30 -4.25
N PHE A 183 16.62 14.03 -3.93
CA PHE A 183 17.30 13.09 -4.83
C PHE A 183 16.48 12.83 -6.10
N ILE A 184 15.17 12.62 -5.95
CA ILE A 184 14.21 12.42 -7.05
C ILE A 184 14.20 13.64 -7.97
N GLU A 185 14.11 14.85 -7.41
CA GLU A 185 14.10 16.10 -8.18
C GLU A 185 15.42 16.29 -8.95
N ALA A 186 16.55 16.16 -8.25
CA ALA A 186 17.87 16.37 -8.86
C ALA A 186 18.15 15.41 -10.03
N ASN A 187 17.49 14.25 -10.04
CA ASN A 187 17.69 13.22 -11.04
C ASN A 187 16.46 12.96 -11.93
N THR A 188 15.41 13.80 -11.84
CA THR A 188 14.16 13.69 -12.63
C THR A 188 13.56 12.27 -12.62
N LEU A 189 13.44 11.67 -11.42
CA LEU A 189 13.07 10.26 -11.25
C LEU A 189 11.59 10.02 -10.98
N ALA A 190 10.98 9.09 -11.72
CA ALA A 190 9.76 8.42 -11.36
C ALA A 190 9.90 6.92 -11.69
N ILE A 191 9.99 6.07 -10.66
CA ILE A 191 10.23 4.64 -10.82
C ILE A 191 9.10 3.87 -10.15
N THR A 192 8.38 3.06 -10.94
CA THR A 192 7.24 2.31 -10.40
C THR A 192 7.68 1.09 -9.61
N GLN A 193 6.82 0.62 -8.69
CA GLN A 193 7.09 -0.57 -7.89
C GLN A 193 7.39 -1.79 -8.78
N GLU A 194 6.71 -1.96 -9.92
CA GLU A 194 6.98 -3.08 -10.82
C GLU A 194 8.38 -3.00 -11.42
N HIS A 195 8.88 -1.80 -11.72
CA HIS A 195 10.26 -1.63 -12.18
C HIS A 195 11.26 -1.96 -11.07
N LEU A 196 10.99 -1.57 -9.83
CA LEU A 196 11.85 -1.92 -8.69
C LEU A 196 11.94 -3.45 -8.52
N ILE A 197 10.79 -4.13 -8.49
CA ILE A 197 10.72 -5.59 -8.32
C ILE A 197 11.31 -6.32 -9.54
N ARG A 198 10.92 -5.96 -10.76
CA ARG A 198 11.35 -6.64 -11.99
C ARG A 198 12.85 -6.55 -12.22
N ASN A 199 13.47 -5.44 -11.83
CA ASN A 199 14.90 -5.23 -11.98
C ASN A 199 15.69 -5.60 -10.72
N GLN A 200 15.04 -6.26 -9.75
CA GLN A 200 15.67 -6.75 -8.52
C GLN A 200 16.47 -5.65 -7.81
N CYS A 201 15.90 -4.45 -7.75
CA CYS A 201 16.52 -3.36 -7.01
C CYS A 201 16.69 -3.77 -5.56
N SER A 202 17.88 -3.53 -4.98
CA SER A 202 18.08 -3.74 -3.55
C SER A 202 17.18 -2.79 -2.78
N LEU A 203 16.37 -3.33 -1.87
CA LEU A 203 15.46 -2.57 -1.01
C LEU A 203 16.04 -2.49 0.40
N VAL A 204 15.83 -1.36 1.06
CA VAL A 204 16.20 -1.11 2.46
C VAL A 204 15.02 -0.52 3.22
N ILE A 205 15.15 -0.51 4.54
CA ILE A 205 14.11 -0.08 5.47
C ILE A 205 14.54 1.27 6.02
N GLU A 206 13.65 2.22 5.94
CA GLU A 206 13.80 3.53 6.56
C GLU A 206 12.71 3.77 7.60
N ARG A 207 13.04 4.61 8.58
CA ARG A 207 12.09 5.14 9.56
C ARG A 207 11.79 6.57 9.19
N LEU A 208 10.54 6.97 9.33
CA LEU A 208 10.10 8.34 9.11
C LEU A 208 10.47 9.17 10.35
N MET A 209 11.65 9.79 10.32
CA MET A 209 12.14 10.74 11.34
C MET A 209 12.20 12.17 10.80
#